data_AF-A0A961NJ75-F1
#
_entry.id   AF-A0A961NJ75-F1
#
_cell.length_a   1.000
_cell.length_b   1.000
_cell.length_c   1.000
_cell.angle_alpha   90.00
_cell.angle_beta   90.00
_cell.angle_gamma   90.00
#
_symmetry.space_group_name_H-M   'P 1'
#
loop_
_entity.id
_entity.type
_entity.pdbx_description
1 polymer ?
#
loop_
_entity_poly.entity_id
_entity_poly.type
_entity_poly.pdbx_seq_one_letter_code
_entity_poly.pdbx_strand_id
1 'polypeptide(L)'
;MRNFYRALLCVSSTLILACGAHNTVGQKPRATRGVLDLHDWDFNQSGPVDLSGEWQFYWQRFIPPEQLRANSASDLYKTNSTDQTTVPLYVPVPGGWNDYSLPGSNQTIGADGFATYHLRIILPPGEHHHLNLFMPYMRTAYTAYLNGREIARNGTIGKTKPEMHPQYTNRIVTAGSLSGTVDLVIHCSNFYHRQGGFYESIRLGTDRDVYLNRLLSALIDFALIGSILLMGLYHFSLFALRHTDRAALMFGLFCLTVCGYIFIVEDYWITLIFPDIDWNLLKKLEYMASILAAPAFAAFVQVLYPREVVRPVAIAYYVFCGVFALFNLFAPVRTFSAYIFIFQMVTLIGALALFYPFILAIHRKLSGAIPALVGYLVLFLSLLNDVLFSQEIIFTMTLAPIGVMIFIFSQAFILSLRFSRAYDRAEHLSESLELKVIQRTRELTEARDQAEAA
;
A
#
# COMPACT_ATOMS: atom_id res chain seq x y z
N MET A 1 26.95 8.62 16.01
CA MET A 1 25.81 7.89 16.60
C MET A 1 24.65 8.81 16.97
N ARG A 2 24.80 9.80 17.87
CA ARG A 2 23.69 10.72 18.28
C ARG A 2 23.04 11.48 17.11
N ASN A 3 23.83 11.94 16.14
CA ASN A 3 23.31 12.66 14.97
C ASN A 3 22.56 11.76 13.98
N PHE A 4 22.91 10.47 13.90
CA PHE A 4 22.19 9.50 13.07
C PHE A 4 20.82 9.18 13.65
N TYR A 5 20.72 8.96 14.97
CA TYR A 5 19.42 8.75 15.62
C TYR A 5 18.54 9.99 15.49
N ARG A 6 19.10 11.20 15.61
CA ARG A 6 18.38 12.44 15.34
C ARG A 6 17.94 12.53 13.88
N ALA A 7 18.78 12.17 12.92
CA ALA A 7 18.40 12.17 11.50
C ALA A 7 17.30 11.14 11.19
N LEU A 8 17.39 9.92 11.71
CA LEU A 8 16.38 8.88 11.52
C LEU A 8 15.05 9.24 12.19
N LEU A 9 15.11 9.76 13.43
CA LEU A 9 13.94 10.26 14.15
C LEU A 9 13.35 11.51 13.48
N CYS A 10 14.19 12.41 12.95
CA CYS A 10 13.76 13.57 12.18
C CYS A 10 13.08 13.13 10.89
N VAL A 11 13.66 12.21 10.11
CA VAL A 11 13.05 11.68 8.87
C VAL A 11 11.72 10.99 9.18
N SER A 12 11.68 10.13 10.21
CA SER A 12 10.43 9.48 10.62
C SER A 12 9.40 10.49 11.14
N SER A 13 9.81 11.50 11.92
CA SER A 13 8.89 12.53 12.42
C SER A 13 8.47 13.52 11.34
N THR A 14 9.30 13.87 10.36
CA THR A 14 8.89 14.64 9.19
C THR A 14 7.95 13.86 8.28
N LEU A 15 8.09 12.54 8.18
CA LEU A 15 7.15 11.70 7.44
C LEU A 15 5.81 11.56 8.18
N ILE A 16 5.85 11.38 9.50
CA ILE A 16 4.64 11.38 10.35
C ILE A 16 3.97 12.77 10.34
N LEU A 17 4.74 13.85 10.38
CA LEU A 17 4.23 15.22 10.28
C LEU A 17 3.79 15.56 8.86
N ALA A 18 4.38 15.00 7.80
CA ALA A 18 3.89 15.12 6.44
C ALA A 18 2.55 14.38 6.25
N CYS A 19 2.37 13.23 6.92
CA CYS A 19 1.06 12.57 7.04
C CYS A 19 0.05 13.42 7.83
N GLY A 20 0.50 14.19 8.84
CA GLY A 20 -0.35 15.14 9.57
C GLY A 20 -0.61 16.47 8.87
N ALA A 21 0.27 16.87 7.94
CA ALA A 21 0.25 18.17 7.25
C ALA A 21 -0.72 18.22 6.07
N HIS A 22 -1.38 17.10 5.71
CA HIS A 22 -2.45 17.11 4.71
C HIS A 22 -3.74 17.82 5.16
N ASN A 23 -3.78 18.38 6.38
CA ASN A 23 -4.95 19.06 6.95
C ASN A 23 -4.84 20.59 7.03
N THR A 24 -3.95 21.25 6.28
CA THR A 24 -3.81 22.73 6.32
C THR A 24 -3.86 23.44 4.96
N VAL A 25 -4.72 22.95 4.07
CA VAL A 25 -5.35 23.77 3.01
C VAL A 25 -6.85 23.63 3.24
N GLY A 26 -7.61 24.74 3.17
CA GLY A 26 -9.01 24.86 3.63
C GLY A 26 -9.89 23.63 3.37
N GLN A 27 -10.82 23.34 4.29
CA GLN A 27 -11.70 22.16 4.25
C GLN A 27 -12.11 21.84 2.80
N LYS A 28 -11.55 20.75 2.25
CA LYS A 28 -11.95 20.27 0.93
C LYS A 28 -13.47 20.02 0.95
N PRO A 29 -14.23 20.51 -0.04
CA PRO A 29 -15.67 20.32 -0.06
C PRO A 29 -16.00 18.82 -0.09
N ARG A 30 -17.06 18.43 0.63
CA ARG A 30 -17.53 17.05 0.72
C ARG A 30 -19.00 16.97 0.33
N ALA A 31 -19.36 15.89 -0.35
CA ALA A 31 -20.73 15.63 -0.72
C ALA A 31 -21.59 15.43 0.53
N THR A 32 -22.74 16.08 0.58
CA THR A 32 -23.73 15.95 1.64
C THR A 32 -25.07 15.62 1.02
N ARG A 33 -25.68 14.51 1.44
CA ARG A 33 -26.96 14.02 0.89
C ARG A 33 -27.01 13.98 -0.64
N GLY A 34 -25.93 13.49 -1.27
CA GLY A 34 -25.84 13.33 -2.72
C GLY A 34 -25.54 14.60 -3.52
N VAL A 35 -25.22 15.71 -2.87
CA VAL A 35 -24.83 16.97 -3.53
C VAL A 35 -23.43 17.39 -3.07
N LEU A 36 -22.53 17.62 -4.02
CA LEU A 36 -21.23 18.23 -3.82
C LEU A 36 -21.27 19.65 -4.41
N ASP A 37 -21.12 20.64 -3.55
CA ASP A 37 -21.07 22.05 -3.97
C ASP A 37 -19.61 22.48 -4.17
N LEU A 38 -19.28 22.83 -5.41
CA LEU A 38 -17.97 23.35 -5.81
C LEU A 38 -18.09 24.79 -6.34
N HIS A 39 -19.17 25.52 -6.04
CA HIS A 39 -19.41 26.86 -6.59
C HIS A 39 -18.23 27.83 -6.39
N ASP A 40 -17.58 27.76 -5.21
CA ASP A 40 -16.45 28.60 -4.83
C ASP A 40 -15.08 27.93 -5.05
N TRP A 41 -15.02 26.77 -5.73
CA TRP A 41 -13.78 26.02 -5.92
C TRP A 41 -12.98 26.53 -7.12
N ASP A 42 -11.73 26.92 -6.91
CA ASP A 42 -10.81 27.24 -8.01
C ASP A 42 -9.90 26.04 -8.31
N PHE A 43 -10.17 25.33 -9.42
CA PHE A 43 -9.37 24.18 -9.84
C PHE A 43 -7.90 24.53 -10.17
N ASN A 44 -7.60 25.77 -10.59
CA ASN A 44 -6.24 26.16 -10.95
C ASN A 44 -5.38 26.48 -9.72
N GLN A 45 -6.00 26.98 -8.65
CA GLN A 45 -5.31 27.34 -7.40
C GLN A 45 -5.33 26.21 -6.38
N SER A 46 -6.49 25.57 -6.20
CA SER A 46 -6.71 24.54 -5.17
C SER A 46 -6.43 23.13 -5.68
N GLY A 47 -6.31 22.95 -6.99
CA GLY A 47 -6.04 21.67 -7.63
C GLY A 47 -7.27 20.74 -7.69
N PRO A 48 -7.05 19.43 -7.85
CA PRO A 48 -8.12 18.46 -8.02
C PRO A 48 -8.88 18.24 -6.70
N VAL A 49 -10.19 18.03 -6.83
CA VAL A 49 -11.09 17.77 -5.72
C VAL A 49 -11.49 16.30 -5.69
N ASP A 50 -11.48 15.72 -4.50
CA ASP A 50 -11.99 14.37 -4.26
C ASP A 50 -13.52 14.44 -4.20
N LEU A 51 -14.22 13.63 -4.99
CA LEU A 51 -15.69 13.56 -5.00
C LEU A 51 -16.22 12.73 -3.81
N SER A 52 -15.65 12.94 -2.62
CA SER A 52 -15.91 12.15 -1.42
C SER A 52 -17.06 12.73 -0.59
N GLY A 53 -17.72 11.90 0.20
CA GLY A 53 -18.83 12.30 1.08
C GLY A 53 -20.02 11.37 0.93
N GLU A 54 -21.22 11.85 1.25
CA GLU A 54 -22.45 11.07 1.17
C GLU A 54 -23.05 11.11 -0.23
N TRP A 55 -23.10 9.95 -0.89
CA TRP A 55 -23.72 9.76 -2.20
C TRP A 55 -25.10 9.11 -2.07
N GLN A 56 -25.97 9.35 -3.05
CA GLN A 56 -27.20 8.56 -3.18
C GLN A 56 -26.85 7.14 -3.63
N PHE A 57 -27.47 6.15 -3.01
CA PHE A 57 -27.22 4.73 -3.25
C PHE A 57 -28.54 3.95 -3.37
N TYR A 58 -28.66 3.20 -4.45
CA TYR A 58 -29.81 2.37 -4.78
C TYR A 58 -29.36 0.92 -4.90
N TRP A 59 -29.68 0.11 -3.88
CA TRP A 59 -29.29 -1.29 -3.82
C TRP A 59 -30.11 -2.15 -4.79
N GLN A 60 -29.45 -3.08 -5.48
CA GLN A 60 -30.02 -4.01 -6.46
C GLN A 60 -30.85 -3.36 -7.56
N ARG A 61 -30.47 -2.15 -7.97
CA ARG A 61 -31.07 -1.44 -9.09
C ARG A 61 -30.01 -0.77 -9.95
N PHE A 62 -30.16 -0.91 -11.26
CA PHE A 62 -29.51 -0.06 -12.26
C PHE A 62 -30.53 0.98 -12.72
N ILE A 63 -30.51 2.14 -12.06
CA ILE A 63 -31.42 3.24 -12.38
C ILE A 63 -30.90 3.94 -13.64
N PRO A 64 -31.69 4.04 -14.72
CA PRO A 64 -31.30 4.78 -15.91
C PRO A 64 -30.90 6.23 -15.55
N PRO A 65 -29.72 6.71 -15.98
CA PRO A 65 -29.23 8.03 -15.62
C PRO A 65 -30.20 9.18 -15.94
N GLU A 66 -31.02 9.04 -16.98
CA GLU A 66 -32.01 10.03 -17.38
C GLU A 66 -33.08 10.26 -16.33
N GLN A 67 -33.41 9.23 -15.54
CA GLN A 67 -34.41 9.32 -14.47
C GLN A 67 -33.89 10.10 -13.25
N LEU A 68 -32.56 10.10 -13.03
CA LEU A 68 -31.92 10.75 -11.87
C LEU A 68 -31.61 12.23 -12.08
N ARG A 69 -31.80 12.75 -13.29
CA ARG A 69 -31.59 14.16 -13.62
C ARG A 69 -32.52 15.08 -12.83
N ALA A 70 -32.04 16.29 -12.54
CA ALA A 70 -32.70 17.29 -11.67
C ALA A 70 -34.17 17.60 -12.02
N ASN A 71 -34.58 17.47 -13.28
CA ASN A 71 -35.94 17.76 -13.73
C ASN A 71 -36.90 16.55 -13.70
N SER A 72 -36.40 15.34 -13.39
CA SER A 72 -37.16 14.08 -13.40
C SER A 72 -37.24 13.40 -12.04
N ALA A 73 -36.39 13.80 -11.09
CA ALA A 73 -36.37 13.26 -9.72
C ALA A 73 -37.71 13.46 -8.99
N SER A 74 -38.49 14.50 -9.30
CA SER A 74 -39.82 14.67 -8.70
C SER A 74 -40.80 13.55 -9.06
N ASP A 75 -40.58 12.84 -10.17
CA ASP A 75 -41.50 11.80 -10.64
C ASP A 75 -41.14 10.40 -10.09
N LEU A 76 -39.86 10.18 -9.75
CA LEU A 76 -39.39 8.99 -9.00
C LEU A 76 -40.01 8.89 -7.60
N TYR A 77 -40.32 10.03 -6.96
CA TYR A 77 -40.95 10.09 -5.63
C TYR A 77 -42.49 10.25 -5.67
N LYS A 78 -43.10 10.45 -6.84
CA LYS A 78 -44.56 10.63 -7.02
C LYS A 78 -45.30 9.33 -7.33
N THR A 79 -44.62 8.28 -7.75
CA THR A 79 -45.26 6.97 -7.82
C THR A 79 -45.50 6.47 -6.40
N ASN A 80 -46.78 6.30 -6.04
CA ASN A 80 -47.26 5.59 -4.85
C ASN A 80 -46.82 4.11 -4.85
N SER A 81 -45.52 3.84 -4.96
CA SER A 81 -44.96 2.52 -4.79
C SER A 81 -44.67 2.34 -3.30
N THR A 82 -45.38 1.42 -2.67
CA THR A 82 -45.05 0.82 -1.37
C THR A 82 -43.69 0.11 -1.34
N ASP A 83 -42.92 0.22 -2.42
CA ASP A 83 -41.59 -0.33 -2.60
C ASP A 83 -40.54 0.60 -1.98
N GLN A 84 -40.17 0.30 -0.73
CA GLN A 84 -39.16 1.01 0.07
C GLN A 84 -37.77 1.10 -0.62
N THR A 85 -37.57 0.41 -1.74
CA THR A 85 -36.33 0.39 -2.53
C THR A 85 -36.20 1.54 -3.54
N THR A 86 -37.15 2.48 -3.57
CA THR A 86 -37.13 3.67 -4.46
C THR A 86 -36.52 4.91 -3.80
N VAL A 87 -36.39 4.90 -2.46
CA VAL A 87 -35.75 5.98 -1.69
C VAL A 87 -34.24 5.71 -1.64
N PRO A 88 -33.38 6.68 -2.01
CA PRO A 88 -31.94 6.47 -1.91
C PRO A 88 -31.49 6.36 -0.46
N LEU A 89 -30.56 5.44 -0.21
CA LEU A 89 -29.69 5.54 0.94
C LEU A 89 -28.64 6.64 0.70
N TYR A 90 -28.19 7.28 1.76
CA TYR A 90 -27.05 8.18 1.71
C TYR A 90 -25.87 7.48 2.35
N VAL A 91 -24.84 7.19 1.56
CA VAL A 91 -23.73 6.32 1.98
C VAL A 91 -22.39 7.00 1.75
N PRO A 92 -21.39 6.77 2.62
CA PRO A 92 -20.08 7.35 2.46
C PRO A 92 -19.35 6.74 1.26
N VAL A 93 -18.79 7.59 0.41
CA VAL A 93 -17.87 7.25 -0.67
C VAL A 93 -16.55 8.01 -0.45
N PRO A 94 -15.39 7.35 -0.51
CA PRO A 94 -15.18 5.92 -0.75
C PRO A 94 -15.61 5.07 0.45
N GLY A 95 -15.79 3.77 0.22
CA GLY A 95 -16.26 2.84 1.24
C GLY A 95 -16.84 1.57 0.61
N GLY A 96 -16.65 0.45 1.30
CA GLY A 96 -17.29 -0.82 0.95
C GLY A 96 -18.78 -0.78 1.29
N TRP A 97 -19.62 -1.31 0.41
CA TRP A 97 -21.06 -1.35 0.68
C TRP A 97 -21.48 -2.45 1.66
N ASN A 98 -20.56 -3.36 2.01
CA ASN A 98 -20.83 -4.58 2.76
C ASN A 98 -21.60 -4.36 4.07
N ASP A 99 -21.30 -3.25 4.75
CA ASP A 99 -21.81 -2.93 6.08
C ASP A 99 -23.00 -1.95 6.03
N TYR A 100 -23.48 -1.58 4.84
CA TYR A 100 -24.67 -0.77 4.72
C TYR A 100 -25.91 -1.60 5.11
N SER A 101 -26.82 -0.95 5.83
CA SER A 101 -28.10 -1.55 6.23
C SER A 101 -29.24 -0.93 5.44
N LEU A 102 -30.16 -1.75 4.95
CA LEU A 102 -31.38 -1.26 4.33
C LEU A 102 -32.34 -0.72 5.40
N PRO A 103 -33.13 0.33 5.11
CA PRO A 103 -34.13 0.83 6.06
C PRO A 103 -35.11 -0.29 6.45
N GLY A 104 -35.32 -0.50 7.75
CA GLY A 104 -36.21 -1.55 8.27
C GLY A 104 -35.59 -2.96 8.31
N SER A 105 -34.33 -3.14 7.92
CA SER A 105 -33.58 -4.40 8.08
C SER A 105 -32.50 -4.26 9.17
N ASN A 106 -32.36 -5.29 10.01
CA ASN A 106 -31.24 -5.42 10.94
C ASN A 106 -30.03 -6.14 10.32
N GLN A 107 -30.11 -6.54 9.05
CA GLN A 107 -29.03 -7.22 8.34
C GLN A 107 -28.34 -6.25 7.37
N THR A 108 -27.01 -6.38 7.30
CA THR A 108 -26.19 -5.68 6.32
C THR A 108 -26.37 -6.31 4.93
N ILE A 109 -26.16 -5.53 3.87
CA ILE A 109 -26.39 -5.99 2.49
C ILE A 109 -25.34 -7.00 1.99
N GLY A 110 -24.20 -7.12 2.67
CA GLY A 110 -23.14 -8.05 2.29
C GLY A 110 -22.41 -7.65 1.01
N ALA A 111 -21.49 -8.51 0.55
CA ALA A 111 -20.59 -8.16 -0.55
C ALA A 111 -21.19 -8.34 -1.95
N ASP A 112 -22.10 -9.29 -2.10
CA ASP A 112 -22.55 -9.76 -3.41
C ASP A 112 -23.81 -9.02 -3.85
N GLY A 113 -23.77 -8.39 -5.01
CA GLY A 113 -24.90 -7.65 -5.55
C GLY A 113 -24.50 -6.60 -6.56
N PHE A 114 -25.43 -5.69 -6.84
CA PHE A 114 -25.26 -4.60 -7.79
C PHE A 114 -26.01 -3.38 -7.29
N ALA A 115 -25.60 -2.19 -7.74
CA ALA A 115 -26.16 -0.94 -7.25
C ALA A 115 -26.00 0.21 -8.25
N THR A 116 -26.74 1.28 -8.00
CA THR A 116 -26.53 2.60 -8.60
C THR A 116 -26.08 3.59 -7.52
N TYR A 117 -24.98 4.28 -7.77
CA TYR A 117 -24.56 5.46 -7.03
C TYR A 117 -24.86 6.71 -7.84
N HIS A 118 -25.25 7.80 -7.19
CA HIS A 118 -25.51 9.08 -7.82
C HIS A 118 -24.98 10.24 -6.98
N LEU A 119 -24.25 11.14 -7.64
CA LEU A 119 -23.76 12.39 -7.09
C LEU A 119 -24.09 13.54 -8.03
N ARG A 120 -24.67 14.59 -7.46
CA ARG A 120 -24.83 15.87 -8.12
C ARG A 120 -23.67 16.79 -7.77
N ILE A 121 -23.04 17.38 -8.77
CA ILE A 121 -21.89 18.27 -8.62
C ILE A 121 -22.30 19.66 -9.12
N ILE A 122 -22.25 20.67 -8.27
CA ILE A 122 -22.48 22.06 -8.63
C ILE A 122 -21.12 22.67 -8.95
N LEU A 123 -20.88 23.04 -10.20
CA LEU A 123 -19.59 23.59 -10.63
C LEU A 123 -19.48 25.09 -10.37
N PRO A 124 -18.24 25.63 -10.33
CA PRO A 124 -18.01 27.06 -10.37
C PRO A 124 -18.67 27.70 -11.60
N PRO A 125 -19.10 28.97 -11.53
CA PRO A 125 -19.67 29.68 -12.68
C PRO A 125 -18.77 29.63 -13.91
N GLY A 126 -19.39 29.51 -15.09
CA GLY A 126 -18.70 29.45 -16.37
C GLY A 126 -18.68 28.06 -17.01
N GLU A 127 -18.04 27.99 -18.17
CA GLU A 127 -17.84 26.75 -18.92
C GLU A 127 -16.41 26.24 -18.69
N HIS A 128 -16.28 24.97 -18.31
CA HIS A 128 -15.02 24.34 -17.97
C HIS A 128 -14.72 23.26 -19.02
N HIS A 129 -13.76 23.54 -19.90
CA HIS A 129 -13.45 22.69 -21.07
C HIS A 129 -12.35 21.64 -20.83
N HIS A 130 -11.59 21.77 -19.73
CA HIS A 130 -10.36 21.01 -19.47
C HIS A 130 -10.44 20.20 -18.18
N LEU A 131 -11.64 19.77 -17.79
CA LEU A 131 -11.84 18.94 -16.62
C LEU A 131 -11.83 17.46 -16.98
N ASN A 132 -11.11 16.69 -16.18
CA ASN A 132 -11.01 15.25 -16.26
C ASN A 132 -11.44 14.59 -14.96
N LEU A 133 -12.00 13.40 -15.10
CA LEU A 133 -12.26 12.49 -14.00
C LEU A 133 -11.16 11.43 -13.95
N PHE A 134 -10.46 11.37 -12.82
CA PHE A 134 -9.70 10.19 -12.46
C PHE A 134 -10.65 9.17 -11.86
N MET A 135 -10.88 8.10 -12.60
CA MET A 135 -11.72 6.97 -12.22
C MET A 135 -10.81 5.84 -11.69
N PRO A 136 -10.72 5.63 -10.36
CA PRO A 136 -10.01 4.48 -9.82
C PRO A 136 -10.73 3.18 -10.21
N TYR A 137 -10.04 2.05 -10.10
CA TYR A 137 -10.70 0.76 -10.17
C TYR A 137 -11.77 0.65 -9.07
N MET A 138 -12.86 -0.06 -9.36
CA MET A 138 -13.87 -0.41 -8.35
C MET A 138 -13.88 -1.90 -8.12
N ARG A 139 -14.40 -2.30 -6.96
CA ARG A 139 -14.63 -3.70 -6.62
C ARG A 139 -16.05 -4.06 -7.08
N THR A 140 -16.29 -4.69 -8.24
CA THR A 140 -15.33 -5.31 -9.19
C THR A 140 -15.59 -5.03 -10.68
N ALA A 141 -16.74 -4.44 -11.03
CA ALA A 141 -17.01 -3.85 -12.34
C ALA A 141 -17.92 -2.62 -12.20
N TYR A 142 -17.76 -1.66 -13.12
CA TYR A 142 -18.61 -0.47 -13.16
C TYR A 142 -18.85 0.05 -14.58
N THR A 143 -19.92 0.82 -14.72
CA THR A 143 -20.19 1.72 -15.85
C THR A 143 -20.56 3.09 -15.29
N ALA A 144 -19.85 4.13 -15.74
CA ALA A 144 -19.97 5.49 -15.27
C ALA A 144 -20.61 6.37 -16.34
N TYR A 145 -21.56 7.18 -15.92
CA TYR A 145 -22.31 8.11 -16.76
C TYR A 145 -22.17 9.52 -16.22
N LEU A 146 -21.91 10.48 -17.11
CA LEU A 146 -21.85 11.89 -16.80
C LEU A 146 -22.92 12.60 -17.61
N ASN A 147 -23.85 13.27 -16.93
CA ASN A 147 -25.03 13.84 -17.55
C ASN A 147 -25.71 12.81 -18.47
N GLY A 148 -25.86 11.57 -18.02
CA GLY A 148 -26.48 10.46 -18.75
C GLY A 148 -25.71 9.88 -19.94
N ARG A 149 -24.60 10.50 -20.37
CA ARG A 149 -23.71 9.89 -21.36
C ARG A 149 -22.74 8.94 -20.67
N GLU A 150 -22.57 7.73 -21.18
CA GLU A 150 -21.51 6.84 -20.71
C GLU A 150 -20.14 7.46 -20.98
N ILE A 151 -19.30 7.55 -19.94
CA ILE A 151 -17.96 8.15 -20.02
C ILE A 151 -16.85 7.14 -19.73
N ALA A 152 -17.14 6.09 -18.96
CA ALA A 152 -16.18 5.04 -18.66
C ALA A 152 -16.86 3.74 -18.27
N ARG A 153 -16.16 2.64 -18.54
CA ARG A 153 -16.51 1.30 -18.06
C ARG A 153 -15.26 0.57 -17.63
N ASN A 154 -15.42 -0.34 -16.69
CA ASN A 154 -14.39 -1.26 -16.25
C ASN A 154 -15.04 -2.61 -16.03
N GLY A 155 -14.69 -3.59 -16.86
CA GLY A 155 -15.38 -4.88 -16.93
C GLY A 155 -16.79 -4.76 -17.51
N THR A 156 -17.59 -5.80 -17.27
CA THR A 156 -19.01 -5.86 -17.65
C THR A 156 -19.84 -6.01 -16.38
N ILE A 157 -20.75 -5.06 -16.15
CA ILE A 157 -21.68 -5.13 -15.02
C ILE A 157 -22.78 -6.17 -15.28
N GLY A 158 -23.29 -6.80 -14.23
CA GLY A 158 -24.37 -7.78 -14.32
C GLY A 158 -25.26 -7.78 -13.08
N LYS A 159 -26.48 -8.31 -13.21
CA LYS A 159 -27.38 -8.51 -12.05
C LYS A 159 -27.13 -9.86 -11.37
N THR A 160 -26.43 -10.75 -12.06
CA THR A 160 -26.06 -12.07 -11.59
C THR A 160 -24.56 -12.33 -11.82
N LYS A 161 -24.01 -13.33 -11.13
CA LYS A 161 -22.60 -13.70 -11.27
C LYS A 161 -22.20 -14.06 -12.71
N PRO A 162 -22.97 -14.85 -13.49
CA PRO A 162 -22.58 -15.19 -14.87
C PRO A 162 -22.64 -14.02 -15.86
N GLU A 163 -23.46 -13.01 -15.61
CA GLU A 163 -23.55 -11.80 -16.45
C GLU A 163 -22.39 -10.82 -16.20
N MET A 164 -21.71 -10.95 -15.06
CA MET A 164 -20.73 -9.99 -14.58
C MET A 164 -19.30 -10.47 -14.85
N HIS A 165 -18.49 -9.59 -15.45
CA HIS A 165 -17.09 -9.86 -15.74
C HIS A 165 -16.20 -8.78 -15.08
N PRO A 166 -15.36 -9.15 -14.09
CA PRO A 166 -14.52 -8.19 -13.38
C PRO A 166 -13.33 -7.72 -14.22
N GLN A 167 -12.90 -6.48 -14.00
CA GLN A 167 -11.67 -5.92 -14.56
C GLN A 167 -11.17 -4.81 -13.62
N TYR A 168 -9.86 -4.66 -13.45
CA TYR A 168 -9.25 -3.64 -12.60
C TYR A 168 -8.36 -2.75 -13.46
N THR A 169 -8.82 -1.54 -13.74
CA THR A 169 -8.06 -0.57 -14.53
C THR A 169 -8.39 0.85 -14.08
N ASN A 170 -7.37 1.63 -13.74
CA ASN A 170 -7.49 3.07 -13.49
C ASN A 170 -7.63 3.79 -14.84
N ARG A 171 -8.59 4.72 -14.94
CA ARG A 171 -8.85 5.49 -16.17
C ARG A 171 -8.87 6.98 -15.89
N ILE A 172 -8.28 7.75 -16.80
CA ILE A 172 -8.48 9.20 -16.88
C ILE A 172 -9.48 9.43 -17.99
N VAL A 173 -10.55 10.16 -17.70
CA VAL A 173 -11.69 10.32 -18.59
C VAL A 173 -11.93 11.81 -18.80
N THR A 174 -11.97 12.22 -20.06
CA THR A 174 -12.28 13.60 -20.41
C THR A 174 -13.75 13.88 -20.20
N ALA A 175 -14.04 14.82 -19.30
CA ALA A 175 -15.41 15.17 -18.96
C ALA A 175 -16.08 16.06 -20.03
N GLY A 176 -15.27 16.64 -20.93
CA GLY A 176 -15.72 17.56 -21.96
C GLY A 176 -16.04 18.95 -21.38
N SER A 177 -16.84 19.74 -22.10
CA SER A 177 -17.37 20.98 -21.57
C SER A 177 -18.38 20.70 -20.46
N LEU A 178 -18.08 21.13 -19.24
CA LEU A 178 -19.01 21.10 -18.12
C LEU A 178 -19.39 22.51 -17.69
N SER A 179 -20.67 22.71 -17.35
CA SER A 179 -21.16 23.97 -16.79
C SER A 179 -22.36 23.72 -15.88
N GLY A 180 -22.55 24.61 -14.89
CA GLY A 180 -23.68 24.55 -13.96
C GLY A 180 -23.68 23.28 -13.11
N THR A 181 -24.74 22.48 -13.23
CA THR A 181 -24.93 21.25 -12.44
C THR A 181 -24.66 20.03 -13.29
N VAL A 182 -23.85 19.10 -12.77
CA VAL A 182 -23.49 17.85 -13.42
C VAL A 182 -23.95 16.67 -12.58
N ASP A 183 -24.62 15.71 -13.19
CA ASP A 183 -25.04 14.45 -12.54
C ASP A 183 -24.06 13.33 -12.92
N LEU A 184 -23.40 12.74 -11.93
CA LEU A 184 -22.49 11.60 -12.05
C LEU A 184 -23.19 10.34 -11.51
N VAL A 185 -23.42 9.37 -12.38
CA VAL A 185 -24.09 8.11 -12.05
C VAL A 185 -23.12 6.95 -12.26
N ILE A 186 -22.98 6.08 -11.27
CA ILE A 186 -22.15 4.87 -11.36
C ILE A 186 -23.05 3.66 -11.16
N HIS A 187 -23.13 2.81 -12.18
CA HIS A 187 -23.64 1.45 -12.04
C HIS A 187 -22.49 0.51 -11.71
N CYS A 188 -22.65 -0.32 -10.71
CA CYS A 188 -21.59 -1.23 -10.27
C CYS A 188 -22.14 -2.57 -9.81
N SER A 189 -21.34 -3.62 -9.94
CA SER A 189 -21.68 -4.97 -9.50
C SER A 189 -20.47 -5.70 -8.93
N ASN A 190 -20.71 -6.59 -7.97
CA ASN A 190 -19.69 -7.45 -7.39
C ASN A 190 -20.28 -8.83 -7.06
N PHE A 191 -19.67 -9.88 -7.62
CA PHE A 191 -19.99 -11.29 -7.29
C PHE A 191 -18.73 -12.17 -7.16
N TYR A 192 -17.54 -11.57 -7.28
CA TYR A 192 -16.26 -12.27 -7.37
C TYR A 192 -15.27 -11.88 -6.29
N HIS A 193 -15.53 -10.82 -5.52
CA HIS A 193 -14.63 -10.31 -4.48
C HIS A 193 -15.34 -10.11 -3.14
N ARG A 194 -14.60 -10.15 -2.03
CA ARG A 194 -15.17 -10.05 -0.66
C ARG A 194 -15.78 -8.71 -0.29
N GLN A 195 -15.47 -7.66 -1.04
CA GLN A 195 -15.92 -6.30 -0.79
C GLN A 195 -16.40 -5.73 -2.12
N GLY A 196 -17.57 -5.11 -2.12
CA GLY A 196 -18.08 -4.32 -3.24
C GLY A 196 -18.01 -2.82 -2.95
N GLY A 197 -18.17 -2.01 -3.98
CA GLY A 197 -18.17 -0.53 -3.87
C GLY A 197 -16.79 0.08 -4.12
N PHE A 198 -16.61 1.29 -3.60
CA PHE A 198 -15.45 2.14 -3.89
C PHE A 198 -14.30 1.81 -2.93
N TYR A 199 -13.13 1.54 -3.48
CA TYR A 199 -11.89 1.47 -2.69
C TYR A 199 -11.27 2.85 -2.52
N GLU A 200 -11.31 3.67 -3.57
CA GLU A 200 -10.75 5.02 -3.63
C GLU A 200 -11.77 6.04 -4.14
N SER A 201 -11.50 7.32 -3.88
CA SER A 201 -12.33 8.44 -4.33
C SER A 201 -12.13 8.71 -5.83
N ILE A 202 -13.22 9.02 -6.53
CA ILE A 202 -13.12 9.66 -7.85
C ILE A 202 -12.59 11.08 -7.66
N ARG A 203 -11.70 11.54 -8.54
CA ARG A 203 -11.18 12.92 -8.49
C ARG A 203 -11.56 13.68 -9.74
N LEU A 204 -11.99 14.93 -9.55
CA LEU A 204 -12.25 15.88 -10.63
C LEU A 204 -11.17 16.96 -10.59
N GLY A 205 -10.51 17.22 -11.72
CA GLY A 205 -9.48 18.25 -11.79
C GLY A 205 -9.12 18.60 -13.22
N THR A 206 -8.18 19.53 -13.37
CA THR A 206 -7.72 19.92 -14.70
C THR A 206 -6.97 18.79 -15.40
N ASP A 207 -6.85 18.86 -16.73
CA ASP A 207 -5.97 17.99 -17.52
C ASP A 207 -4.59 17.85 -16.86
N ARG A 208 -3.94 18.99 -16.62
CA ARG A 208 -2.60 19.05 -16.05
C ARG A 208 -2.53 18.34 -14.70
N ASP A 209 -3.47 18.59 -13.80
CA ASP A 209 -3.36 18.10 -12.42
C ASP A 209 -3.59 16.61 -12.30
N VAL A 210 -4.55 16.06 -13.05
CA VAL A 210 -4.84 14.63 -13.02
C VAL A 210 -3.67 13.83 -13.60
N TYR A 211 -3.07 14.30 -14.71
CA TYR A 211 -1.89 13.67 -15.29
C TYR A 211 -0.64 13.85 -14.42
N LEU A 212 -0.42 15.05 -13.87
CA LEU A 212 0.73 15.34 -13.03
C LEU A 212 0.73 14.50 -11.75
N ASN A 213 -0.43 14.35 -11.10
CA ASN A 213 -0.56 13.49 -9.92
C ASN A 213 -0.22 12.03 -10.24
N ARG A 214 -0.73 11.50 -11.36
CA ARG A 214 -0.38 10.14 -11.80
C ARG A 214 1.10 10.00 -12.08
N LEU A 215 1.72 11.00 -12.70
CA LEU A 215 3.16 11.01 -12.97
C LEU A 215 3.98 11.06 -11.68
N LEU A 216 3.59 11.90 -10.70
CA LEU A 216 4.27 11.98 -9.41
C LEU A 216 4.15 10.68 -8.61
N SER A 217 2.97 10.05 -8.59
CA SER A 217 2.79 8.71 -8.01
C SER A 217 3.73 7.70 -8.67
N ALA A 218 3.76 7.67 -10.01
CA ALA A 218 4.67 6.79 -10.76
C ALA A 218 6.14 7.02 -10.39
N LEU A 219 6.57 8.29 -10.31
CA LEU A 219 7.96 8.62 -9.96
C LEU A 219 8.32 8.13 -8.55
N ILE A 220 7.41 8.26 -7.58
CA ILE A 220 7.63 7.75 -6.22
C ILE A 220 7.75 6.23 -6.26
N ASP A 221 6.80 5.53 -6.87
CA ASP A 221 6.77 4.06 -6.93
C ASP A 221 8.03 3.50 -7.61
N PHE A 222 8.41 4.04 -8.77
CA PHE A 222 9.60 3.57 -9.49
C PHE A 222 10.91 3.97 -8.79
N ALA A 223 10.96 5.10 -8.06
CA ALA A 223 12.10 5.42 -7.22
C ALA A 223 12.23 4.44 -6.03
N LEU A 224 11.12 4.06 -5.41
CA LEU A 224 11.08 3.02 -4.38
C LEU A 224 11.51 1.67 -4.93
N ILE A 225 10.94 1.22 -6.07
CA ILE A 225 11.33 -0.03 -6.72
C ILE A 225 12.82 -0.01 -7.06
N GLY A 226 13.32 1.05 -7.71
CA GLY A 226 14.72 1.14 -8.14
C GLY A 226 15.71 1.08 -6.98
N SER A 227 15.44 1.81 -5.90
CA SER A 227 16.29 1.84 -4.71
C SER A 227 16.26 0.52 -3.90
N ILE A 228 15.08 -0.08 -3.73
CA ILE A 228 14.91 -1.37 -3.05
C ILE A 228 15.58 -2.48 -3.88
N LEU A 229 15.38 -2.48 -5.20
CA LEU A 229 15.98 -3.45 -6.11
C LEU A 229 17.51 -3.36 -6.09
N LEU A 230 18.07 -2.15 -6.13
CA LEU A 230 19.51 -1.92 -6.06
C LEU A 230 20.08 -2.45 -4.74
N MET A 231 19.39 -2.22 -3.62
CA MET A 231 19.79 -2.76 -2.32
C MET A 231 19.65 -4.29 -2.24
N GLY A 232 18.63 -4.87 -2.89
CA GLY A 232 18.50 -6.32 -3.03
C GLY A 232 19.64 -6.94 -3.84
N LEU A 233 19.95 -6.37 -5.01
CA LEU A 233 21.07 -6.78 -5.86
C LEU A 233 22.40 -6.67 -5.12
N TYR A 234 22.63 -5.59 -4.38
CA TYR A 234 23.81 -5.42 -3.55
C TYR A 234 23.97 -6.58 -2.53
N HIS A 235 22.87 -6.98 -1.87
CA HIS A 235 22.92 -8.11 -0.94
C HIS A 235 23.09 -9.46 -1.63
N PHE A 236 22.56 -9.66 -2.83
CA PHE A 236 22.87 -10.84 -3.63
C PHE A 236 24.36 -10.88 -4.01
N SER A 237 24.96 -9.75 -4.38
CA SER A 237 26.40 -9.65 -4.64
C SER A 237 27.23 -9.98 -3.39
N LEU A 238 26.84 -9.49 -2.21
CA LEU A 238 27.48 -9.87 -0.95
C LEU A 238 27.40 -11.36 -0.67
N PHE A 239 26.24 -11.99 -0.92
CA PHE A 239 26.09 -13.43 -0.77
C PHE A 239 26.93 -14.23 -1.78
N ALA A 240 27.02 -13.76 -3.03
CA ALA A 240 27.85 -14.38 -4.05
C ALA A 240 29.35 -14.31 -3.71
N LEU A 241 29.80 -13.20 -3.13
CA LEU A 241 31.19 -13.05 -2.65
C LEU A 241 31.45 -13.84 -1.36
N ARG A 242 30.43 -14.01 -0.52
CA ARG A 242 30.55 -14.69 0.77
C ARG A 242 29.31 -15.55 1.04
N HIS A 243 29.30 -16.75 0.49
CA HIS A 243 28.20 -17.72 0.63
C HIS A 243 27.86 -18.13 2.09
N THR A 244 28.72 -17.79 3.05
CA THR A 244 28.44 -17.98 4.48
C THR A 244 27.44 -16.96 5.03
N ASP A 245 27.25 -15.81 4.38
CA ASP A 245 26.32 -14.76 4.82
C ASP A 245 24.90 -14.97 4.27
N ARG A 246 24.21 -15.99 4.80
CA ARG A 246 22.82 -16.30 4.42
C ARG A 246 21.84 -15.16 4.71
N ALA A 247 22.18 -14.24 5.61
CA ALA A 247 21.30 -13.10 5.93
C ALA A 247 21.20 -12.16 4.72
N ALA A 248 22.30 -11.98 3.98
CA ALA A 248 22.30 -11.20 2.74
C ALA A 248 21.37 -11.80 1.68
N LEU A 249 21.39 -13.13 1.49
CA LEU A 249 20.47 -13.81 0.57
C LEU A 249 19.00 -13.57 0.96
N MET A 250 18.65 -13.78 2.24
CA MET A 250 17.27 -13.60 2.71
C MET A 250 16.81 -12.15 2.60
N PHE A 251 17.69 -11.19 2.87
CA PHE A 251 17.40 -9.77 2.70
C PHE A 251 17.17 -9.40 1.23
N GLY A 252 17.99 -9.92 0.32
CA GLY A 252 17.80 -9.75 -1.12
C GLY A 252 16.45 -10.30 -1.59
N LEU A 253 16.07 -11.50 -1.14
CA LEU A 253 14.76 -12.09 -1.44
C LEU A 253 13.61 -11.25 -0.89
N PHE A 254 13.73 -10.72 0.33
CA PHE A 254 12.75 -9.79 0.89
C PHE A 254 12.64 -8.50 0.07
N CYS A 255 13.75 -7.94 -0.42
CA CYS A 255 13.72 -6.78 -1.31
C CYS A 255 12.99 -7.10 -2.62
N LEU A 256 13.18 -8.29 -3.19
CA LEU A 256 12.48 -8.71 -4.42
C LEU A 256 10.98 -8.88 -4.20
N THR A 257 10.54 -9.45 -3.07
CA THR A 257 9.11 -9.58 -2.78
C THR A 257 8.45 -8.23 -2.61
N VAL A 258 9.12 -7.25 -1.98
CA VAL A 258 8.62 -5.88 -1.86
C VAL A 258 8.59 -5.16 -3.22
N CYS A 259 9.61 -5.32 -4.07
CA CYS A 259 9.57 -4.77 -5.42
C CYS A 259 8.39 -5.33 -6.24
N GLY A 260 8.17 -6.65 -6.13
CA GLY A 260 7.03 -7.31 -6.76
C GLY A 260 5.70 -6.80 -6.21
N TYR A 261 5.61 -6.58 -4.90
CA TYR A 261 4.43 -5.97 -4.26
C TYR A 261 4.13 -4.58 -4.84
N ILE A 262 5.10 -3.66 -4.85
CA ILE A 262 4.88 -2.29 -5.36
C ILE A 262 4.46 -2.34 -6.84
N PHE A 263 5.13 -3.18 -7.64
CA PHE A 263 4.86 -3.29 -9.07
C PHE A 263 3.49 -3.91 -9.41
N ILE A 264 2.99 -4.81 -8.58
CA ILE A 264 1.73 -5.54 -8.83
C ILE A 264 0.54 -4.85 -8.14
N VAL A 265 0.72 -4.34 -6.92
CA VAL A 265 -0.38 -4.01 -6.00
C VAL A 265 -0.74 -2.54 -5.96
N GLU A 266 0.22 -1.61 -6.06
CA GLU A 266 -0.05 -0.17 -5.93
C GLU A 266 -0.88 0.35 -7.12
N ASP A 267 -0.26 0.99 -8.11
CA ASP A 267 -0.97 1.50 -9.29
C ASP A 267 -1.19 0.42 -10.39
N TYR A 268 -1.06 -0.87 -10.04
CA TYR A 268 -1.14 -2.02 -10.94
C TYR A 268 -0.21 -1.86 -12.17
N TRP A 269 1.03 -1.44 -11.94
CA TRP A 269 2.04 -1.20 -12.99
C TRP A 269 2.27 -2.40 -13.92
N ILE A 270 2.04 -3.62 -13.44
CA ILE A 270 2.03 -4.85 -14.26
C ILE A 270 1.13 -4.76 -15.50
N THR A 271 0.03 -4.00 -15.44
CA THR A 271 -0.91 -3.82 -16.56
C THR A 271 -0.34 -2.97 -17.70
N LEU A 272 0.74 -2.21 -17.47
CA LEU A 272 1.46 -1.54 -18.55
C LEU A 272 2.19 -2.53 -19.47
N ILE A 273 2.64 -3.66 -18.90
CA ILE A 273 3.33 -4.72 -19.64
C ILE A 273 2.31 -5.76 -20.16
N PHE A 274 1.31 -6.07 -19.34
CA PHE A 274 0.27 -7.05 -19.63
C PHE A 274 -1.12 -6.41 -19.51
N PRO A 275 -1.55 -5.59 -20.51
CA PRO A 275 -2.80 -4.84 -20.43
C PRO A 275 -4.04 -5.74 -20.37
N ASP A 276 -3.97 -6.92 -20.97
CA ASP A 276 -5.07 -7.90 -21.03
C ASP A 276 -4.90 -9.02 -20.00
N ILE A 277 -4.13 -8.79 -18.92
CA ILE A 277 -3.97 -9.79 -17.85
C ILE A 277 -5.33 -10.17 -17.27
N ASP A 278 -5.58 -11.49 -17.18
CA ASP A 278 -6.80 -12.01 -16.57
C ASP A 278 -6.95 -11.51 -15.13
N TRP A 279 -8.15 -11.04 -14.79
CA TRP A 279 -8.43 -10.44 -13.49
C TRP A 279 -8.19 -11.41 -12.32
N ASN A 280 -8.50 -12.69 -12.51
CA ASN A 280 -8.31 -13.70 -11.46
C ASN A 280 -6.81 -13.96 -11.24
N LEU A 281 -6.03 -14.07 -12.32
CA LEU A 281 -4.57 -14.14 -12.23
C LEU A 281 -3.98 -12.90 -11.55
N LEU A 282 -4.41 -11.70 -11.94
CA LEU A 282 -3.95 -10.45 -11.34
C LEU A 282 -4.19 -10.42 -9.82
N LYS A 283 -5.41 -10.81 -9.38
CA LYS A 283 -5.73 -10.88 -7.95
C LYS A 283 -4.95 -11.94 -7.20
N LYS A 284 -4.68 -13.09 -7.81
CA LYS A 284 -3.82 -14.10 -7.20
C LYS A 284 -2.38 -13.59 -7.03
N LEU A 285 -1.84 -12.88 -8.02
CA LEU A 285 -0.51 -12.27 -7.96
C LEU A 285 -0.43 -11.19 -6.87
N GLU A 286 -1.42 -10.31 -6.78
CA GLU A 286 -1.50 -9.25 -5.76
C GLU A 286 -1.46 -9.82 -4.33
N TYR A 287 -2.32 -10.82 -4.07
CA TYR A 287 -2.36 -11.47 -2.77
C TYR A 287 -1.09 -12.29 -2.51
N MET A 288 -0.55 -12.96 -3.53
CA MET A 288 0.71 -13.71 -3.40
C MET A 288 1.89 -12.79 -3.06
N ALA A 289 2.00 -11.62 -3.71
CA ALA A 289 3.05 -10.65 -3.43
C ALA A 289 2.98 -10.17 -1.97
N SER A 290 1.76 -9.93 -1.47
CA SER A 290 1.50 -9.58 -0.07
C SER A 290 1.87 -10.72 0.89
N ILE A 291 1.50 -11.97 0.54
CA ILE A 291 1.74 -13.16 1.37
C ILE A 291 3.23 -13.49 1.48
N LEU A 292 4.02 -13.31 0.41
CA LEU A 292 5.43 -13.68 0.37
C LEU A 292 6.35 -12.70 1.10
N ALA A 293 5.96 -11.42 1.23
CA ALA A 293 6.79 -10.41 1.88
C ALA A 293 7.08 -10.71 3.36
N ALA A 294 6.04 -11.09 4.12
CA ALA A 294 6.15 -11.36 5.55
C ALA A 294 7.05 -12.57 5.92
N PRO A 295 6.89 -13.77 5.32
CA PRO A 295 7.79 -14.89 5.57
C PRO A 295 9.21 -14.64 5.07
N ALA A 296 9.41 -13.89 3.98
CA ALA A 296 10.75 -13.49 3.55
C ALA A 296 11.45 -12.61 4.59
N PHE A 297 10.73 -11.64 5.18
CA PHE A 297 11.25 -10.82 6.26
C PHE A 297 11.55 -11.65 7.53
N ALA A 298 10.63 -12.53 7.93
CA ALA A 298 10.84 -13.41 9.08
C ALA A 298 12.06 -14.33 8.88
N ALA A 299 12.27 -14.86 7.67
CA ALA A 299 13.44 -15.66 7.33
C ALA A 299 14.73 -14.86 7.44
N PHE A 300 14.73 -13.60 7.00
CA PHE A 300 15.85 -12.69 7.21
C PHE A 300 16.17 -12.52 8.70
N VAL A 301 15.18 -12.23 9.55
CA VAL A 301 15.39 -12.07 11.00
C VAL A 301 15.88 -13.35 11.66
N GLN A 302 15.34 -14.51 11.26
CA GLN A 302 15.77 -15.81 11.78
C GLN A 302 17.23 -16.12 11.48
N VAL A 303 17.69 -15.80 10.27
CA VAL A 303 19.10 -16.00 9.89
C VAL A 303 20.01 -14.97 10.56
N LEU A 304 19.51 -13.75 10.78
CA LEU A 304 20.25 -12.69 11.46
C LEU A 304 20.42 -12.96 12.97
N TYR A 305 19.41 -13.53 13.62
CA TYR A 305 19.36 -13.84 15.06
C TYR A 305 18.94 -15.29 15.34
N PRO A 306 19.76 -16.29 14.94
CA PRO A 306 19.37 -17.70 14.96
C PRO A 306 19.23 -18.28 16.38
N ARG A 307 19.83 -17.64 17.39
CA ARG A 307 19.74 -18.10 18.79
C ARG A 307 18.55 -17.50 19.53
N GLU A 308 17.94 -16.48 18.95
CA GLU A 308 16.91 -15.66 19.56
C GLU A 308 15.51 -16.02 19.01
N VAL A 309 15.43 -16.62 17.82
CA VAL A 309 14.16 -17.09 17.23
C VAL A 309 13.84 -18.52 17.68
N VAL A 310 12.63 -18.71 18.21
CA VAL A 310 12.12 -20.02 18.63
C VAL A 310 11.75 -20.86 17.39
N ARG A 311 12.56 -21.87 17.09
CA ARG A 311 12.45 -22.66 15.84
C ARG A 311 11.07 -23.30 15.59
N PRO A 312 10.39 -23.94 16.57
CA PRO A 312 9.05 -24.48 16.34
C PRO A 312 8.02 -23.43 15.94
N VAL A 313 8.09 -22.24 16.54
CA VAL A 313 7.20 -21.11 16.22
C VAL A 313 7.45 -20.62 14.80
N ALA A 314 8.71 -20.49 14.39
CA ALA A 314 9.06 -20.12 13.02
C ALA A 314 8.55 -21.14 12.00
N ILE A 315 8.71 -22.44 12.26
CA ILE A 315 8.20 -23.51 11.38
C ILE A 315 6.68 -23.42 11.27
N ALA A 316 5.95 -23.28 12.38
CA ALA A 316 4.50 -23.14 12.35
C ALA A 316 4.05 -21.92 11.53
N TYR A 317 4.76 -20.79 11.66
CA TYR A 317 4.49 -19.58 10.88
C TYR A 317 4.73 -19.80 9.38
N TYR A 318 5.83 -20.44 8.98
CA TYR A 318 6.10 -20.72 7.56
C TYR A 318 5.12 -21.73 6.98
N VAL A 319 4.73 -22.76 7.74
CA VAL A 319 3.69 -23.71 7.31
C VAL A 319 2.37 -22.98 7.11
N PHE A 320 1.98 -22.10 8.03
CA PHE A 320 0.78 -21.28 7.88
C PHE A 320 0.85 -20.40 6.61
N CYS A 321 1.95 -19.69 6.39
CA CYS A 321 2.13 -18.87 5.18
C CYS A 321 2.09 -19.71 3.91
N GLY A 322 2.72 -20.89 3.90
CA GLY A 322 2.72 -21.82 2.77
C GLY A 322 1.33 -22.38 2.46
N VAL A 323 0.58 -22.79 3.50
CA VAL A 323 -0.80 -23.24 3.35
C VAL A 323 -1.69 -22.11 2.82
N PHE A 324 -1.52 -20.89 3.34
CA PHE A 324 -2.30 -19.75 2.87
C PHE A 324 -1.93 -19.34 1.43
N ALA A 325 -0.65 -19.45 1.05
CA ALA A 325 -0.20 -19.23 -0.33
C ALA A 325 -0.79 -20.26 -1.31
N LEU A 326 -0.81 -21.55 -0.93
CA LEU A 326 -1.47 -22.60 -1.71
C LEU A 326 -2.99 -22.37 -1.79
N PHE A 327 -3.61 -21.99 -0.68
CA PHE A 327 -5.03 -21.63 -0.65
C PHE A 327 -5.34 -20.46 -1.59
N ASN A 328 -4.54 -19.39 -1.60
CA ASN A 328 -4.65 -18.28 -2.55
C ASN A 328 -4.52 -18.76 -4.02
N LEU A 329 -3.59 -19.67 -4.29
CA LEU A 329 -3.33 -20.15 -5.65
C LEU A 329 -4.49 -20.96 -6.22
N PHE A 330 -5.13 -21.80 -5.40
CA PHE A 330 -6.15 -22.75 -5.87
C PHE A 330 -7.60 -22.32 -5.60
N ALA A 331 -7.86 -21.55 -4.54
CA ALA A 331 -9.21 -21.13 -4.20
C ALA A 331 -9.71 -20.01 -5.14
N PRO A 332 -11.05 -19.86 -5.30
CA PRO A 332 -11.63 -18.70 -5.97
C PRO A 332 -11.31 -17.39 -5.22
N VAL A 333 -11.19 -16.28 -5.96
CA VAL A 333 -10.93 -14.93 -5.40
C VAL A 333 -11.89 -14.57 -4.28
N ARG A 334 -13.18 -14.81 -4.47
CA ARG A 334 -14.21 -14.55 -3.46
C ARG A 334 -13.92 -15.25 -2.13
N THR A 335 -13.41 -16.48 -2.20
CA THR A 335 -13.14 -17.32 -1.03
C THR A 335 -11.87 -16.86 -0.35
N PHE A 336 -10.71 -16.85 -1.02
CA PHE A 336 -9.46 -16.51 -0.32
C PHE A 336 -9.44 -15.07 0.19
N SER A 337 -10.06 -14.14 -0.56
CA SER A 337 -10.11 -12.74 -0.16
C SER A 337 -10.92 -12.55 1.12
N ALA A 338 -11.93 -13.38 1.39
CA ALA A 338 -12.71 -13.35 2.63
C ALA A 338 -11.90 -13.77 3.87
N TYR A 339 -10.89 -14.64 3.72
CA TYR A 339 -10.04 -15.11 4.82
C TYR A 339 -8.76 -14.27 5.00
N ILE A 340 -8.57 -13.20 4.23
CA ILE A 340 -7.36 -12.37 4.29
C ILE A 340 -7.13 -11.77 5.68
N PHE A 341 -8.20 -11.47 6.41
CA PHE A 341 -8.12 -10.95 7.77
C PHE A 341 -7.38 -11.91 8.70
N ILE A 342 -7.60 -13.23 8.57
CA ILE A 342 -6.88 -14.23 9.38
C ILE A 342 -5.38 -14.18 9.09
N PHE A 343 -5.00 -14.10 7.82
CA PHE A 343 -3.60 -13.97 7.42
C PHE A 343 -2.98 -12.68 7.96
N GLN A 344 -3.69 -11.56 7.88
CA GLN A 344 -3.23 -10.28 8.42
C GLN A 344 -3.03 -10.33 9.95
N MET A 345 -3.95 -10.93 10.70
CA MET A 345 -3.82 -11.06 12.15
C MET A 345 -2.65 -11.96 12.53
N VAL A 346 -2.48 -13.10 11.87
CA VAL A 346 -1.31 -13.98 12.11
C VAL A 346 -0.01 -13.28 11.72
N THR A 347 -0.01 -12.48 10.66
CA THR A 347 1.15 -11.68 10.24
C THR A 347 1.48 -10.59 11.26
N LEU A 348 0.48 -9.88 11.81
CA LEU A 348 0.69 -8.89 12.87
C LEU A 348 1.20 -9.54 14.16
N ILE A 349 0.66 -10.69 14.57
CA ILE A 349 1.14 -11.46 15.72
C ILE A 349 2.59 -11.92 15.48
N GLY A 350 2.88 -12.43 14.29
CA GLY A 350 4.23 -12.81 13.88
C GLY A 350 5.21 -11.63 13.93
N ALA A 351 4.79 -10.47 13.41
CA ALA A 351 5.58 -9.24 13.48
C ALA A 351 5.81 -8.78 14.93
N LEU A 352 4.77 -8.80 15.78
CA LEU A 352 4.93 -8.52 17.22
C LEU A 352 5.94 -9.47 17.87
N ALA A 353 5.91 -10.76 17.53
CA ALA A 353 6.87 -11.74 18.04
C ALA A 353 8.31 -11.46 17.60
N LEU A 354 8.53 -10.85 16.43
CA LEU A 354 9.86 -10.48 15.95
C LEU A 354 10.49 -9.32 16.74
N PHE A 355 9.76 -8.58 17.58
CA PHE A 355 10.40 -7.63 18.51
C PHE A 355 11.31 -8.34 19.52
N TYR A 356 10.98 -9.56 19.93
CA TYR A 356 11.75 -10.33 20.90
C TYR A 356 13.23 -10.51 20.48
N PRO A 357 13.58 -11.03 19.29
CA PRO A 357 14.97 -11.15 18.88
C PRO A 357 15.71 -9.80 18.77
N PHE A 358 15.05 -8.73 18.33
CA PHE A 358 15.68 -7.39 18.31
C PHE A 358 15.99 -6.87 19.71
N ILE A 359 15.05 -7.01 20.66
CA ILE A 359 15.25 -6.59 22.05
C ILE A 359 16.37 -7.42 22.71
N LEU A 360 16.35 -8.75 22.50
CA LEU A 360 17.38 -9.64 23.02
C LEU A 360 18.77 -9.34 22.42
N ALA A 361 18.85 -8.96 21.14
CA ALA A 361 20.08 -8.51 20.49
C ALA A 361 20.67 -7.24 21.16
N ILE A 362 19.82 -6.32 21.63
CA ILE A 362 20.24 -5.14 22.39
C ILE A 362 20.80 -5.55 23.76
N HIS A 363 20.11 -6.43 24.50
CA HIS A 363 20.59 -6.94 25.78
C HIS A 363 21.94 -7.67 25.65
N ARG A 364 22.15 -8.38 24.54
CA ARG A 364 23.41 -9.05 24.19
C ARG A 364 24.48 -8.11 23.63
N LYS A 365 24.21 -6.79 23.58
CA LYS A 365 25.12 -5.74 23.08
C LYS A 365 25.61 -6.00 21.65
N LEU A 366 24.76 -6.59 20.81
CA LEU A 366 25.10 -6.84 19.41
C LEU A 366 25.25 -5.52 18.64
N SER A 367 26.27 -5.47 17.79
CA SER A 367 26.59 -4.29 16.98
C SER A 367 25.47 -4.00 15.98
N GLY A 368 24.89 -2.80 16.04
CA GLY A 368 23.81 -2.38 15.14
C GLY A 368 22.39 -2.76 15.58
N ALA A 369 22.22 -3.37 16.76
CA ALA A 369 20.90 -3.82 17.22
C ALA A 369 19.89 -2.67 17.42
N ILE A 370 20.32 -1.51 17.92
CA ILE A 370 19.43 -0.35 18.13
C ILE A 370 18.93 0.23 16.80
N PRO A 371 19.79 0.58 15.81
CA PRO A 371 19.31 1.00 14.49
C PRO A 371 18.37 -0.02 13.84
N ALA A 372 18.65 -1.32 14.00
CA ALA A 372 17.80 -2.38 13.45
C ALA A 372 16.41 -2.39 14.09
N LEU A 373 16.33 -2.25 15.42
CA LEU A 373 15.04 -2.16 16.14
C LEU A 373 14.25 -0.92 15.74
N VAL A 374 14.91 0.24 15.60
CA VAL A 374 14.21 1.48 15.22
C VAL A 374 13.67 1.38 13.78
N GLY A 375 14.48 0.89 12.85
CA GLY A 375 14.02 0.63 11.48
C GLY A 375 12.84 -0.37 11.47
N TYR A 376 12.93 -1.42 12.29
CA TYR A 376 11.88 -2.41 12.39
C TYR A 376 10.58 -1.88 12.99
N LEU A 377 10.67 -1.02 14.01
CA LEU A 377 9.50 -0.35 14.60
C LEU A 377 8.74 0.47 13.56
N VAL A 378 9.44 1.22 12.71
CA VAL A 378 8.81 1.99 11.64
C VAL A 378 8.13 1.06 10.62
N LEU A 379 8.81 -0.01 10.20
CA LEU A 379 8.22 -1.02 9.31
C LEU A 379 6.96 -1.66 9.92
N PHE A 380 6.98 -1.99 11.21
CA PHE A 380 5.83 -2.55 11.92
C PHE A 380 4.66 -1.57 11.97
N LEU A 381 4.90 -0.28 12.27
CA LEU A 381 3.85 0.74 12.31
C LEU A 381 3.25 1.00 10.91
N SER A 382 4.08 0.98 9.87
CA SER A 382 3.61 1.03 8.48
C SER A 382 2.73 -0.19 8.14
N LEU A 383 3.15 -1.40 8.51
CA LEU A 383 2.33 -2.61 8.32
C LEU A 383 1.00 -2.52 9.07
N LEU A 384 1.01 -2.02 10.30
CA LEU A 384 -0.21 -1.83 11.09
C LEU A 384 -1.16 -0.83 10.43
N ASN A 385 -0.63 0.28 9.90
CA ASN A 385 -1.41 1.26 9.15
C ASN A 385 -2.10 0.61 7.94
N ASP A 386 -1.35 -0.13 7.12
CA ASP A 386 -1.86 -0.75 5.89
C ASP A 386 -2.91 -1.83 6.18
N VAL A 387 -2.74 -2.60 7.26
CA VAL A 387 -3.76 -3.57 7.70
C VAL A 387 -5.04 -2.84 8.09
N LEU A 388 -4.97 -1.79 8.90
CA LEU A 388 -6.14 -1.00 9.29
C LEU A 388 -6.81 -0.31 8.10
N PHE A 389 -6.01 0.20 7.15
CA PHE A 389 -6.50 0.79 5.90
C PHE A 389 -7.22 -0.25 5.03
N SER A 390 -6.65 -1.44 4.85
CA SER A 390 -7.25 -2.53 4.05
C SER A 390 -8.55 -3.11 4.63
N GLN A 391 -8.79 -2.88 5.93
CA GLN A 391 -10.02 -3.23 6.63
C GLN A 391 -10.99 -2.04 6.74
N GLU A 392 -10.67 -0.90 6.11
CA GLU A 392 -11.49 0.31 6.09
C GLU A 392 -11.76 0.88 7.50
N ILE A 393 -10.89 0.59 8.47
CA ILE A 393 -10.95 1.13 9.84
C ILE A 393 -10.41 2.56 9.87
N ILE A 394 -9.40 2.84 9.05
CA ILE A 394 -8.81 4.16 8.86
C ILE A 394 -8.73 4.48 7.37
N PHE A 395 -8.79 5.76 7.01
CA PHE A 395 -8.67 6.24 5.62
C PHE A 395 -7.36 7.02 5.46
N THR A 396 -6.24 6.29 5.47
CA THR A 396 -4.88 6.82 5.24
C THR A 396 -4.36 6.40 3.85
N MET A 397 -3.05 6.51 3.60
CA MET A 397 -2.39 5.96 2.41
C MET A 397 -1.63 4.68 2.77
N THR A 398 -1.19 3.91 1.77
CA THR A 398 -0.28 2.77 1.98
C THR A 398 1.11 3.28 2.42
N LEU A 399 1.61 2.77 3.54
CA LEU A 399 2.86 3.20 4.16
C LEU A 399 3.92 2.10 4.22
N ALA A 400 3.59 0.83 3.93
CA ALA A 400 4.56 -0.27 3.95
C ALA A 400 5.77 -0.04 3.04
N PRO A 401 5.65 0.44 1.78
CA PRO A 401 6.82 0.71 0.94
C PRO A 401 7.80 1.72 1.58
N ILE A 402 7.28 2.77 2.20
CA ILE A 402 8.07 3.78 2.92
C ILE A 402 8.72 3.16 4.18
N GLY A 403 7.97 2.34 4.93
CA GLY A 403 8.49 1.61 6.09
C GLY A 403 9.65 0.69 5.73
N VAL A 404 9.55 -0.01 4.59
CA VAL A 404 10.63 -0.85 4.05
C VAL A 404 11.84 -0.01 3.68
N MET A 405 11.65 1.12 3.00
CA MET A 405 12.75 2.03 2.65
C MET A 405 13.52 2.48 3.91
N ILE A 406 12.81 2.90 4.96
CA ILE A 406 13.43 3.30 6.24
C ILE A 406 14.18 2.13 6.87
N PHE A 407 13.62 0.92 6.81
CA PHE A 407 14.31 -0.28 7.26
C PHE A 407 15.59 -0.55 6.46
N ILE A 408 15.56 -0.42 5.14
CA ILE A 408 16.73 -0.58 4.28
C ILE A 408 17.82 0.43 4.62
N PHE A 409 17.47 1.70 4.84
CA PHE A 409 18.43 2.71 5.32
C PHE A 409 19.06 2.32 6.66
N SER A 410 18.28 1.73 7.58
CA SER A 410 18.81 1.21 8.84
C SER A 410 19.85 0.10 8.60
N GLN A 411 19.61 -0.81 7.64
CA GLN A 411 20.55 -1.88 7.29
C GLN A 411 21.81 -1.35 6.60
N ALA A 412 21.69 -0.41 5.67
CA ALA A 412 22.83 0.25 5.04
C ALA A 412 23.73 0.93 6.09
N PHE A 413 23.12 1.59 7.09
CA PHE A 413 23.86 2.18 8.19
C PHE A 413 24.54 1.14 9.08
N ILE A 414 23.86 0.04 9.42
CA ILE A 414 24.45 -1.07 10.19
C ILE A 414 25.65 -1.65 9.45
N LEU A 415 25.56 -1.79 8.13
CA LEU A 415 26.65 -2.29 7.32
C LEU A 415 27.84 -1.34 7.33
N SER A 416 27.61 -0.04 7.14
CA SER A 416 28.65 1.00 7.28
C SER A 416 29.32 0.97 8.66
N LEU A 417 28.54 0.82 9.73
CA LEU A 417 29.07 0.64 11.09
C LEU A 417 29.94 -0.61 11.23
N ARG A 418 29.55 -1.73 10.61
CA ARG A 418 30.33 -2.97 10.64
C ARG A 418 31.64 -2.81 9.87
N PHE A 419 31.61 -2.17 8.71
CA PHE A 419 32.81 -1.89 7.92
C PHE A 419 33.78 -0.97 8.65
N SER A 420 33.31 0.16 9.19
CA SER A 420 34.16 1.08 9.97
C SER A 420 34.81 0.36 11.16
N ARG A 421 34.06 -0.43 11.95
CA ARG A 421 34.64 -1.18 13.06
C ARG A 421 35.61 -2.28 12.65
N ALA A 422 35.37 -2.92 11.51
CA ALA A 422 36.28 -3.92 10.98
C ALA A 422 37.59 -3.28 10.50
N TYR A 423 37.48 -2.09 9.89
CA TYR A 423 38.62 -1.28 9.49
C TYR A 423 39.45 -0.83 10.70
N ASP A 424 38.82 -0.22 11.71
CA ASP A 424 39.50 0.22 12.94
C ASP A 424 40.22 -0.95 13.64
N ARG A 425 39.61 -2.15 13.65
CA ARG A 425 40.23 -3.36 14.21
C ARG A 425 41.40 -3.86 13.37
N ALA A 426 41.32 -3.78 12.05
CA ALA A 426 42.39 -4.17 11.16
C ALA A 426 43.59 -3.22 11.30
N GLU A 427 43.33 -1.91 11.43
CA GLU A 427 44.33 -0.88 11.67
C GLU A 427 45.04 -1.09 13.01
N HIS A 428 44.28 -1.24 14.11
CA HIS A 428 44.86 -1.54 15.43
C HIS A 428 45.64 -2.86 15.45
N LEU A 429 45.16 -3.89 14.74
CA LEU A 429 45.88 -5.16 14.65
C LEU A 429 47.20 -4.97 13.89
N SER A 430 47.19 -4.21 12.79
CA SER A 430 48.38 -3.86 12.01
C SER A 430 49.41 -3.10 12.85
N GLU A 431 48.99 -2.06 13.57
CA GLU A 431 49.85 -1.30 14.49
C GLU A 431 50.44 -2.22 15.57
N SER A 432 49.62 -3.08 16.17
CA SER A 432 50.09 -4.01 17.21
C SER A 432 51.09 -5.04 16.67
N LEU A 433 50.91 -5.50 15.43
CA LEU A 433 51.83 -6.40 14.74
C LEU A 433 53.15 -5.69 14.44
N GLU A 434 53.11 -4.46 13.96
CA GLU A 434 54.29 -3.65 13.69
C GLU A 434 55.11 -3.41 14.96
N LEU A 435 54.46 -3.02 16.06
CA LEU A 435 55.11 -2.87 17.37
C LEU A 435 55.74 -4.19 17.85
N LYS A 436 55.04 -5.31 17.67
CA LYS A 436 55.55 -6.64 18.07
C LYS A 436 56.73 -7.10 17.21
N VAL A 437 56.73 -6.76 15.93
CA VAL A 437 57.87 -7.00 15.02
C VAL A 437 59.07 -6.16 15.47
N ILE A 438 58.90 -4.86 15.71
CA ILE A 438 59.96 -3.97 16.20
C ILE A 438 60.55 -4.50 17.52
N GLN A 439 59.70 -4.92 18.46
CA GLN A 439 60.15 -5.49 19.73
C GLN A 439 60.98 -6.77 19.51
N ARG A 440 60.50 -7.71 18.68
CA ARG A 440 61.23 -8.96 18.39
C ARG A 440 62.55 -8.72 17.67
N THR A 441 62.59 -7.79 16.72
CA THR A 441 63.82 -7.41 16.03
C THR A 441 64.83 -6.83 17.02
N ARG A 442 64.39 -6.00 17.96
CA ARG A 442 65.24 -5.48 19.03
C ARG A 442 65.79 -6.58 19.94
N GLU A 443 64.93 -7.47 20.45
CA GLU A 443 65.34 -8.61 21.29
C GLU A 443 66.38 -9.50 20.58
N LEU A 444 66.20 -9.76 19.28
CA LEU A 444 67.15 -10.54 18.48
C LEU A 444 68.48 -9.81 18.27
N THR A 445 68.45 -8.49 18.08
CA THR A 445 69.66 -7.69 17.92
C THR A 445 70.46 -7.67 19.22
N GLU A 446 69.79 -7.45 20.36
CA GLU A 446 70.41 -7.49 21.69
C GLU A 446 71.00 -8.88 22.00
N ALA A 447 70.28 -9.97 21.68
CA ALA A 447 70.78 -11.33 21.85
C ALA A 447 71.98 -11.66 20.94
N ARG A 448 71.97 -11.19 19.68
CA ARG A 448 73.12 -11.32 18.77
C ARG A 448 74.33 -10.57 19.31
N ASP A 449 74.15 -9.32 19.72
CA ASP A 449 75.25 -8.48 20.22
C ASP A 449 75.85 -9.08 21.51
N GLN A 450 75.04 -9.69 22.38
CA GLN A 450 75.52 -10.45 23.54
C GLN A 450 76.31 -11.70 23.15
N ALA A 451 75.88 -12.42 22.11
CA ALA A 451 76.58 -13.61 21.62
C ALA A 451 77.90 -13.26 20.90
N GLU A 452 78.00 -12.10 20.24
CA GLU A 452 79.24 -11.62 19.62
C GLU A 452 80.25 -11.08 20.66
N ALA A 453 79.77 -10.62 21.82
CA ALA A 453 80.61 -10.12 22.92
C ALA A 453 81.13 -11.21 23.87
N ALA A 454 80.60 -12.44 23.80
CA ALA A 454 81.00 -13.61 24.59
C ALA A 454 81.98 -14.50 23.81
#